data_AF-A0A4R6KXF5-F1
#
_entry.id   AF-A0A4R6KXF5-F1
#
_cell.length_a   1.000
_cell.length_b   1.000
_cell.length_c   1.000
_cell.angle_alpha   90.00
_cell.angle_beta   90.00
_cell.angle_gamma   90.00
#
_symmetry.space_group_name_H-M   'P 1'
#
loop_
_entity.id
_entity.type
_entity.pdbx_description
1 polymer ?
#
loop_
_entity_poly.entity_id
_entity_poly.type
_entity_poly.pdbx_seq_one_letter_code
_entity_poly.pdbx_strand_id
1 'polypeptide(L)'
;MPEVTGGSTKSGVRGRALVQVYRRFGEGEALKISPLYARMAIALSESPDALRVIEGAPARRRYPTAILAALHYLALSGHAPDLAEAIAATNANTNASTTAATAATATAAATATAAATADAAGLDGGGLDVVGAVGVEVVRRAGDLVLEVGAGRKVRGDEGGRHAVLFPAVAEVARRVGAGSVGLVDVGRSAGLNLTVDRVGISYSNGQSLGDARSAVQVSASVVGDGRVPLHAMPEVAARVLVDVDPIDVIEVDEARWLLACVPPDQVQRLARLEAELALAEAAPPVLVRGGVVDVLPDAIASVPDDVLPVVITTWALSGLDLEGRLRFLQRLDEAATRRPVAWVSVEGVGVAPGMPTFGDRRASGHSIIGLGVFEHASLQATAVGRCWLRGEMLAWLADS
;
A
#
# COMPACT_ATOMS: atom_id res chain seq x y z
N MET A 1 -29.88 52.39 -6.87
CA MET A 1 -29.01 51.21 -6.72
C MET A 1 -29.59 50.33 -5.61
N PRO A 2 -30.10 49.13 -5.90
CA PRO A 2 -30.40 48.16 -4.85
C PRO A 2 -29.33 47.06 -4.78
N GLU A 3 -29.05 46.65 -3.54
CA GLU A 3 -28.05 45.69 -3.11
C GLU A 3 -28.32 44.25 -3.60
N VAL A 4 -27.24 43.55 -3.88
CA VAL A 4 -27.21 42.13 -4.28
C VAL A 4 -27.21 41.25 -3.03
N THR A 5 -28.39 40.81 -2.58
CA THR A 5 -28.54 39.72 -1.60
C THR A 5 -28.66 38.37 -2.33
N GLY A 6 -27.53 37.78 -2.74
CA GLY A 6 -27.50 36.54 -3.55
C GLY A 6 -26.58 35.42 -3.05
N GLY A 7 -26.00 35.52 -1.85
CA GLY A 7 -24.95 34.60 -1.38
C GLY A 7 -25.40 33.41 -0.51
N SER A 8 -26.52 33.51 0.20
CA SER A 8 -26.84 32.60 1.32
C SER A 8 -27.31 31.20 0.91
N THR A 9 -28.11 31.09 -0.16
CA THR A 9 -28.71 29.80 -0.57
C THR A 9 -27.71 28.82 -1.18
N LYS A 10 -26.72 29.30 -1.93
CA LYS A 10 -25.66 28.44 -2.51
C LYS A 10 -24.67 27.93 -1.45
N SER A 11 -24.45 28.67 -0.37
CA SER A 11 -23.62 28.24 0.76
C SER A 11 -24.34 27.15 1.58
N GLY A 12 -25.63 27.34 1.87
CA GLY A 12 -26.44 26.38 2.63
C GLY A 12 -26.73 25.05 1.92
N VAL A 13 -26.65 24.99 0.59
CA VAL A 13 -26.74 23.73 -0.18
C VAL A 13 -25.39 23.00 -0.21
N ARG A 14 -24.26 23.72 -0.29
CA ARG A 14 -22.91 23.13 -0.24
C ARG A 14 -22.59 22.55 1.14
N GLY A 15 -22.92 23.26 2.21
CA GLY A 15 -22.75 22.75 3.58
C GLY A 15 -23.58 21.49 3.85
N ARG A 16 -24.83 21.46 3.37
CA ARG A 16 -25.67 20.24 3.44
C ARG A 16 -25.09 19.07 2.66
N ALA A 17 -24.44 19.32 1.52
CA ALA A 17 -23.76 18.27 0.76
C ALA A 17 -22.53 17.72 1.52
N LEU A 18 -21.74 18.59 2.17
CA LEU A 18 -20.54 18.18 2.90
C LEU A 18 -20.85 17.36 4.16
N VAL A 19 -21.87 17.74 4.93
CA VAL A 19 -22.39 16.95 6.07
C VAL A 19 -22.67 15.51 5.62
N GLN A 20 -23.41 15.34 4.53
CA GLN A 20 -23.80 14.03 4.02
C GLN A 20 -22.62 13.20 3.51
N VAL A 21 -21.59 13.86 2.95
CA VAL A 21 -20.35 13.18 2.53
C VAL A 21 -19.62 12.58 3.73
N TYR A 22 -19.41 13.35 4.80
CA TYR A 22 -18.70 12.87 5.99
C TYR A 22 -19.49 11.81 6.74
N ARG A 23 -20.80 12.02 6.91
CA ARG A 23 -21.69 11.04 7.54
C ARG A 23 -21.71 9.72 6.77
N ARG A 24 -21.92 9.75 5.46
CA ARG A 24 -21.93 8.54 4.61
C ARG A 24 -20.60 7.80 4.61
N PHE A 25 -19.49 8.55 4.62
CA PHE A 25 -18.16 7.95 4.74
C PHE A 25 -18.01 7.22 6.08
N GLY A 26 -18.40 7.87 7.19
CA GLY A 26 -18.35 7.29 8.53
C GLY A 26 -19.22 6.05 8.70
N GLU A 27 -20.49 6.13 8.29
CA GLU A 27 -21.47 5.04 8.40
C GLU A 27 -21.22 3.89 7.39
N GLY A 28 -20.41 4.13 6.36
CA GLY A 28 -20.23 3.24 5.22
C GLY A 28 -18.84 2.64 5.11
N GLU A 29 -17.96 3.32 4.40
CA GLU A 29 -16.62 2.82 4.04
C GLU A 29 -15.69 2.75 5.25
N ALA A 30 -15.66 3.81 6.06
CA ALA A 30 -14.74 3.91 7.19
C ALA A 30 -15.03 2.82 8.22
N LEU A 31 -16.30 2.56 8.55
CA LEU A 31 -16.67 1.56 9.57
C LEU A 31 -16.15 0.15 9.26
N LYS A 32 -15.96 -0.19 7.98
CA LYS A 32 -15.43 -1.49 7.55
C LYS A 32 -13.92 -1.61 7.72
N ILE A 33 -13.23 -0.49 7.87
CA ILE A 33 -11.76 -0.39 7.78
C ILE A 33 -11.15 0.11 9.09
N SER A 34 -11.81 1.09 9.72
CA SER A 34 -11.34 1.82 10.90
C SER A 34 -12.54 2.46 11.60
N PRO A 35 -13.04 1.85 12.71
CA PRO A 35 -14.09 2.47 13.48
C PRO A 35 -13.66 3.80 14.13
N LEU A 36 -12.36 4.02 14.33
CA LEU A 36 -11.82 5.30 14.78
C LEU A 36 -12.04 6.40 13.73
N TYR A 37 -11.64 6.18 12.48
CA TYR A 37 -11.92 7.11 11.38
C TYR A 37 -13.41 7.26 11.11
N ALA A 38 -14.19 6.19 11.27
CA ALA A 38 -15.65 6.26 11.17
C ALA A 38 -16.22 7.24 12.19
N ARG A 39 -15.78 7.15 13.45
CA ARG A 39 -16.28 8.01 14.50
C ARG A 39 -15.84 9.46 14.35
N MET A 40 -14.58 9.72 13.98
CA MET A 40 -14.11 11.06 13.67
C MET A 40 -14.89 11.69 12.50
N ALA A 41 -15.16 10.94 11.44
CA ALA A 41 -15.94 11.44 10.31
C ALA A 41 -17.38 11.82 10.71
N ILE A 42 -18.02 11.00 11.54
CA ILE A 42 -19.37 11.30 12.07
C ILE A 42 -19.33 12.57 12.93
N ALA A 43 -18.37 12.68 13.86
CA ALA A 43 -18.24 13.86 14.72
C ALA A 43 -18.00 15.15 13.92
N LEU A 44 -17.16 15.09 12.86
CA LEU A 44 -16.97 16.22 11.93
C LEU A 44 -18.27 16.59 11.20
N SER A 45 -19.09 15.60 10.81
CA SER A 45 -20.39 15.84 10.16
C SER A 45 -21.41 16.55 11.07
N GLU A 46 -21.25 16.41 12.39
CA GLU A 46 -22.12 16.97 13.43
C GLU A 46 -21.67 18.37 13.91
N SER A 47 -20.51 18.86 13.44
CA SER A 47 -19.93 20.15 13.82
C SER A 47 -19.99 21.16 12.66
N PRO A 48 -20.97 22.09 12.64
CA PRO A 48 -21.06 23.13 11.62
C PRO A 48 -19.80 23.98 11.50
N ASP A 49 -19.09 24.18 12.61
CA ASP A 49 -17.90 25.02 12.68
C ASP A 49 -16.69 24.33 12.05
N ALA A 50 -16.49 23.03 12.33
CA ALA A 50 -15.43 22.27 11.70
C ALA A 50 -15.67 22.13 10.18
N LEU A 51 -16.92 21.94 9.76
CA LEU A 51 -17.26 21.91 8.33
C LEU A 51 -17.01 23.25 7.65
N ARG A 52 -17.27 24.39 8.33
CA ARG A 52 -16.93 25.72 7.81
C ARG A 52 -15.43 25.89 7.58
N VAL A 53 -14.59 25.35 8.48
CA VAL A 53 -13.14 25.29 8.26
C VAL A 53 -12.83 24.46 7.02
N ILE A 54 -13.37 23.23 6.92
CA ILE A 54 -13.12 22.33 5.77
C ILE A 54 -13.57 22.96 4.44
N GLU A 55 -14.63 23.77 4.44
CA GLU A 55 -15.09 24.51 3.27
C GLU A 55 -14.08 25.56 2.76
N GLY A 56 -13.10 25.95 3.57
CA GLY A 56 -11.97 26.80 3.18
C GLY A 56 -11.05 26.16 2.15
N ALA A 57 -10.95 24.82 2.10
CA ALA A 57 -10.13 24.12 1.11
C ALA A 57 -10.80 24.08 -0.28
N PRO A 58 -10.05 23.89 -1.38
CA PRO A 58 -10.62 23.63 -2.71
C PRO A 58 -11.55 22.41 -2.68
N ALA A 59 -12.66 22.44 -3.42
CA ALA A 59 -13.70 21.39 -3.38
C ALA A 59 -13.15 19.96 -3.57
N ARG A 60 -12.17 19.78 -4.45
CA ARG A 60 -11.47 18.51 -4.73
C ARG A 60 -10.54 18.02 -3.61
N ARG A 61 -10.44 18.73 -2.48
CA ARG A 61 -9.55 18.42 -1.36
C ARG A 61 -10.30 18.28 -0.03
N ARG A 62 -11.62 18.34 -0.05
CA ARG A 62 -12.47 18.26 1.15
C ARG A 62 -12.84 16.84 1.55
N TYR A 63 -12.31 15.84 0.85
CA TYR A 63 -12.69 14.44 1.03
C TYR A 63 -12.27 13.94 2.42
N PRO A 64 -13.11 13.15 3.12
CA PRO A 64 -12.86 12.71 4.49
C PRO A 64 -11.48 12.06 4.68
N THR A 65 -11.06 11.19 3.76
CA THR A 65 -9.77 10.49 3.86
C THR A 65 -8.56 11.44 3.92
N ALA A 66 -8.59 12.56 3.20
CA ALA A 66 -7.51 13.54 3.21
C ALA A 66 -7.47 14.33 4.54
N ILE A 67 -8.63 14.71 5.06
CA ILE A 67 -8.74 15.43 6.33
C ILE A 67 -8.37 14.53 7.51
N LEU A 68 -8.81 13.27 7.50
CA LEU A 68 -8.48 12.31 8.56
C LEU A 68 -6.98 11.95 8.54
N ALA A 69 -6.38 11.76 7.37
CA ALA A 69 -4.94 11.58 7.25
C ALA A 69 -4.17 12.84 7.71
N ALA A 70 -4.67 14.04 7.42
CA ALA A 70 -4.06 15.28 7.93
C ALA A 70 -4.13 15.37 9.46
N LEU A 71 -5.26 15.00 10.08
CA LEU A 71 -5.38 14.93 11.54
C LEU A 71 -4.41 13.91 12.15
N HIS A 72 -4.30 12.73 11.55
CA HIS A 72 -3.33 11.73 11.99
C HIS A 72 -1.88 12.24 11.81
N TYR A 73 -1.58 12.93 10.72
CA TYR A 73 -0.27 13.57 10.51
C TYR A 73 0.05 14.61 11.59
N LEU A 74 -0.92 15.43 11.99
CA LEU A 74 -0.72 16.40 13.09
C LEU A 74 -0.50 15.70 14.44
N ALA A 75 -1.16 14.58 14.68
CA ALA A 75 -0.89 13.75 15.85
C ALA A 75 0.55 13.19 15.83
N LEU A 76 0.98 12.60 14.70
CA LEU A 76 2.33 12.03 14.54
C LEU A 76 3.46 13.08 14.54
N SER A 77 3.16 14.32 14.15
CA SER A 77 4.15 15.41 14.12
C SER A 77 4.21 16.22 15.42
N GLY A 78 3.35 15.91 16.40
CA GLY A 78 3.29 16.64 17.68
C GLY A 78 2.51 17.96 17.64
N HIS A 79 1.86 18.29 16.53
CA HIS A 79 0.99 19.47 16.41
C HIS A 79 -0.41 19.26 16.98
N ALA A 80 -0.80 18.01 17.27
CA ALA A 80 -2.03 17.65 17.96
C ALA A 80 -1.77 16.56 19.03
N PRO A 81 -1.04 16.87 20.11
CA PRO A 81 -0.64 15.88 21.12
C PRO A 81 -1.82 15.29 21.89
N ASP A 82 -2.88 16.06 22.11
CA ASP A 82 -4.15 15.62 22.69
C ASP A 82 -4.88 14.60 21.79
N LEU A 83 -4.82 14.77 20.47
CA LEU A 83 -5.35 13.78 19.53
C LEU A 83 -4.51 12.51 19.55
N ALA A 84 -3.17 12.63 19.61
CA ALA A 84 -2.28 11.48 19.73
C ALA A 84 -2.55 10.68 21.02
N GLU A 85 -2.71 11.38 22.15
CA GLU A 85 -3.05 10.77 23.44
C GLU A 85 -4.41 10.06 23.41
N ALA A 86 -5.44 10.70 22.86
CA ALA A 86 -6.77 10.12 22.75
C ALA A 86 -6.79 8.85 21.86
N ILE A 87 -6.05 8.87 20.74
CA ILE A 87 -5.86 7.71 19.86
C ILE A 87 -5.16 6.58 20.62
N ALA A 88 -4.04 6.87 21.28
CA ALA A 88 -3.26 5.88 22.00
C ALA A 88 -4.05 5.23 23.15
N ALA A 89 -4.78 6.03 23.92
CA ALA A 89 -5.65 5.55 24.99
C ALA A 89 -6.76 4.63 24.46
N THR A 90 -7.41 5.01 23.35
CA THR A 90 -8.48 4.21 22.73
C THR A 90 -7.96 2.86 22.21
N ASN A 91 -6.80 2.86 21.55
CA ASN A 91 -6.17 1.64 21.07
C ASN A 91 -5.73 0.72 22.23
N ALA A 92 -5.19 1.28 23.31
CA ALA A 92 -4.79 0.52 24.50
C ALA A 92 -5.98 -0.16 25.18
N ASN A 93 -7.09 0.55 25.37
CA ASN A 93 -8.32 0.01 25.98
C ASN A 93 -8.93 -1.13 25.14
N THR A 94 -8.87 -0.98 23.81
CA THR A 94 -9.33 -2.01 22.87
C THR A 94 -8.48 -3.27 22.98
N ASN A 95 -7.15 -3.13 22.93
CA ASN A 95 -6.24 -4.28 23.05
C ASN A 95 -6.41 -5.02 24.38
N ALA A 96 -6.62 -4.30 25.49
CA ALA A 96 -6.90 -4.90 26.78
C ALA A 96 -8.22 -5.69 26.80
N SER A 97 -9.28 -5.12 26.20
CA SER A 97 -10.59 -5.76 26.10
C SER A 97 -10.56 -7.01 25.22
N THR A 98 -9.88 -6.95 24.08
CA THR A 98 -9.67 -8.10 23.19
C THR A 98 -8.88 -9.19 23.90
N THR A 99 -7.79 -8.85 24.60
CA THR A 99 -6.96 -9.81 25.35
C THR A 99 -7.77 -10.53 26.43
N ALA A 100 -8.56 -9.80 27.20
CA ALA A 100 -9.45 -10.36 28.22
C ALA A 100 -10.51 -11.29 27.62
N ALA A 101 -11.10 -10.92 26.48
CA ALA A 101 -12.05 -11.75 25.75
C ALA A 101 -11.41 -13.04 25.22
N THR A 102 -10.22 -12.96 24.62
CA THR A 102 -9.46 -14.14 24.15
C THR A 102 -9.01 -15.06 25.29
N ALA A 103 -8.62 -14.52 26.45
CA ALA A 103 -8.28 -15.33 27.62
C ALA A 103 -9.49 -16.10 28.16
N ALA A 104 -10.67 -15.45 28.17
CA ALA A 104 -11.93 -16.08 28.54
C ALA A 104 -12.37 -17.16 27.52
N THR A 105 -12.15 -16.93 26.22
CA THR A 105 -12.46 -17.93 25.17
C THR A 105 -11.44 -19.05 25.09
N ALA A 106 -10.16 -18.82 25.39
CA ALA A 106 -9.12 -19.86 25.45
C ALA A 106 -9.38 -20.88 26.58
N THR A 107 -10.09 -20.46 27.64
CA THR A 107 -10.55 -21.38 28.69
C THR A 107 -11.76 -22.22 28.23
N ALA A 108 -12.40 -21.85 27.12
CA ALA A 108 -13.59 -22.49 26.57
C ALA A 108 -13.38 -23.21 25.22
N ALA A 109 -12.30 -22.96 24.49
CA ALA A 109 -12.12 -23.40 23.10
C ALA A 109 -10.89 -24.30 22.92
N ALA A 110 -11.03 -25.59 23.28
CA ALA A 110 -10.17 -26.67 22.80
C ALA A 110 -10.63 -27.24 21.43
N THR A 111 -11.42 -26.49 20.65
CA THR A 111 -11.88 -26.97 19.33
C THR A 111 -12.17 -25.82 18.35
N ALA A 112 -11.53 -25.94 17.18
CA ALA A 112 -11.82 -25.34 15.87
C ALA A 112 -11.27 -23.93 15.53
N THR A 113 -10.57 -23.93 14.38
CA THR A 113 -9.83 -22.87 13.70
C THR A 113 -10.74 -22.02 12.79
N ALA A 114 -10.56 -20.69 12.81
CA ALA A 114 -10.81 -19.82 11.65
C ALA A 114 -10.07 -18.49 11.85
N ALA A 115 -9.28 -18.08 10.85
CA ALA A 115 -8.52 -16.83 10.84
C ALA A 115 -9.26 -15.72 10.07
N ALA A 116 -9.07 -14.49 10.57
CA ALA A 116 -9.22 -13.18 9.94
C ALA A 116 -10.64 -12.70 9.57
N THR A 117 -11.29 -12.03 10.52
CA THR A 117 -12.20 -10.86 10.36
C THR A 117 -12.64 -10.35 11.74
N ALA A 118 -11.69 -10.07 12.64
CA ALA A 118 -11.99 -9.59 13.98
C ALA A 118 -11.13 -8.37 14.30
N ASP A 119 -11.59 -7.17 13.92
CA ASP A 119 -11.07 -5.92 14.52
C ASP A 119 -12.11 -4.78 14.62
N ALA A 120 -13.40 -5.04 14.35
CA ALA A 120 -14.44 -4.01 14.48
C ALA A 120 -15.31 -4.15 15.75
N ALA A 121 -15.24 -5.27 16.48
CA ALA A 121 -16.22 -5.62 17.53
C ALA A 121 -15.77 -5.34 18.97
N GLY A 122 -14.55 -4.82 19.20
CA GLY A 122 -13.95 -4.70 20.55
C GLY A 122 -13.56 -3.30 21.00
N LEU A 123 -13.86 -2.25 20.23
CA LEU A 123 -13.40 -0.89 20.54
C LEU A 123 -14.25 -0.22 21.64
N ASP A 124 -13.58 0.47 22.56
CA ASP A 124 -14.19 1.26 23.63
C ASP A 124 -15.01 2.43 23.03
N GLY A 125 -16.33 2.32 23.08
CA GLY A 125 -17.25 3.35 22.56
C GLY A 125 -17.04 4.72 23.20
N GLY A 126 -16.65 4.78 24.47
CA GLY A 126 -16.32 6.03 25.15
C GLY A 126 -15.03 6.65 24.63
N GLY A 127 -14.01 5.84 24.37
CA GLY A 127 -12.75 6.27 23.75
C GLY A 127 -12.96 6.80 22.32
N LEU A 128 -13.77 6.11 21.52
CA LEU A 128 -14.09 6.55 20.16
C LEU A 128 -14.79 7.92 20.14
N ASP A 129 -15.73 8.17 21.06
CA ASP A 129 -16.39 9.48 21.21
C ASP A 129 -15.41 10.59 21.56
N VAL A 130 -14.46 10.32 22.48
CA VAL A 130 -13.40 11.27 22.86
C VAL A 130 -12.52 11.60 21.65
N VAL A 131 -12.06 10.60 20.89
CA VAL A 131 -11.25 10.83 19.69
C VAL A 131 -12.02 11.67 18.66
N GLY A 132 -13.31 11.41 18.47
CA GLY A 132 -14.16 12.21 17.59
C GLY A 132 -14.25 13.68 18.03
N ALA A 133 -14.48 13.92 19.33
CA ALA A 133 -14.58 15.28 19.88
C ALA A 133 -13.24 16.04 19.79
N VAL A 134 -12.13 15.38 20.13
CA VAL A 134 -10.78 15.97 20.02
C VAL A 134 -10.44 16.26 18.56
N GLY A 135 -10.76 15.36 17.63
CA GLY A 135 -10.56 15.59 16.20
C GLY A 135 -11.31 16.82 15.68
N VAL A 136 -12.56 17.04 16.12
CA VAL A 136 -13.32 18.25 15.81
C VAL A 136 -12.61 19.50 16.34
N GLU A 137 -12.11 19.46 17.58
CA GLU A 137 -11.43 20.60 18.19
C GLU A 137 -10.10 20.92 17.48
N VAL A 138 -9.34 19.90 17.06
CA VAL A 138 -8.14 20.10 16.25
C VAL A 138 -8.48 20.81 14.93
N VAL A 139 -9.55 20.40 14.22
CA VAL A 139 -9.98 21.11 13.00
C VAL A 139 -10.36 22.56 13.29
N ARG A 140 -11.03 22.83 14.42
CA ARG A 140 -11.43 24.20 14.78
C ARG A 140 -10.24 25.10 15.09
N ARG A 141 -9.26 24.60 15.87
CA ARG A 141 -8.14 25.41 16.37
C ARG A 141 -6.94 25.47 15.42
N ALA A 142 -6.71 24.40 14.65
CA ALA A 142 -5.55 24.21 13.77
C ALA A 142 -5.99 23.99 12.30
N GLY A 143 -7.12 24.58 11.93
CA GLY A 143 -7.75 24.42 10.62
C GLY A 143 -6.79 24.68 9.45
N ASP A 144 -6.01 25.76 9.52
CA ASP A 144 -5.07 26.12 8.46
C ASP A 144 -4.04 25.00 8.22
N LEU A 145 -3.48 24.41 9.27
CA LEU A 145 -2.53 23.29 9.17
C LEU A 145 -3.20 22.02 8.64
N VAL A 146 -4.41 21.70 9.10
CA VAL A 146 -5.18 20.55 8.60
C VAL A 146 -5.43 20.69 7.09
N LEU A 147 -5.80 21.89 6.64
CA LEU A 147 -6.06 22.16 5.24
C LEU A 147 -4.78 22.19 4.41
N GLU A 148 -3.70 22.77 4.93
CA GLU A 148 -2.40 22.79 4.26
C GLU A 148 -1.90 21.37 3.96
N VAL A 149 -1.86 20.52 5.00
CA VAL A 149 -1.42 19.13 4.88
C VAL A 149 -2.39 18.32 3.98
N GLY A 150 -3.69 18.39 4.27
CA GLY A 150 -4.70 17.60 3.56
C GLY A 150 -4.93 18.02 2.10
N ALA A 151 -4.76 19.30 1.77
CA ALA A 151 -4.92 19.80 0.40
C ALA A 151 -3.65 19.68 -0.43
N GLY A 152 -2.47 19.69 0.20
CA GLY A 152 -1.19 19.58 -0.49
C GLY A 152 -0.88 18.16 -0.98
N ARG A 153 -1.32 17.14 -0.24
CA ARG A 153 -0.81 15.77 -0.41
C ARG A 153 -1.84 14.79 -0.97
N LYS A 154 -1.37 13.74 -1.65
CA LYS A 154 -2.20 12.62 -2.13
C LYS A 154 -2.23 11.53 -1.07
N VAL A 155 -3.42 11.10 -0.66
CA VAL A 155 -3.59 9.98 0.28
C VAL A 155 -3.14 8.68 -0.40
N ARG A 156 -2.37 7.87 0.32
CA ARG A 156 -1.79 6.62 -0.15
C ARG A 156 -2.50 5.44 0.51
N GLY A 157 -3.15 4.60 -0.28
CA GLY A 157 -4.03 3.57 0.26
C GLY A 157 -3.37 2.20 0.50
N ASP A 158 -2.28 1.91 -0.22
CA ASP A 158 -1.78 0.52 -0.33
C ASP A 158 -0.33 0.46 -0.85
N GLU A 159 0.60 1.02 -0.09
CA GLU A 159 2.02 1.08 -0.45
C GLU A 159 2.87 -0.05 0.16
N GLY A 160 2.29 -0.89 1.04
CA GLY A 160 3.03 -1.98 1.69
C GLY A 160 3.67 -2.93 0.68
N GLY A 161 4.73 -3.64 1.06
CA GLY A 161 5.43 -4.53 0.14
C GLY A 161 4.66 -5.82 -0.22
N ARG A 162 4.95 -6.38 -1.40
CA ARG A 162 4.38 -7.63 -1.95
C ARG A 162 5.36 -8.78 -1.87
N HIS A 163 6.14 -8.82 -0.79
CA HIS A 163 7.33 -9.66 -0.69
C HIS A 163 7.04 -11.15 -0.80
N ALA A 164 5.92 -11.63 -0.26
CA ALA A 164 5.56 -13.06 -0.29
C ALA A 164 5.37 -13.63 -1.70
N VAL A 165 4.98 -12.82 -2.67
CA VAL A 165 4.89 -13.25 -4.08
C VAL A 165 6.13 -12.88 -4.88
N LEU A 166 6.78 -11.76 -4.53
CA LEU A 166 7.95 -11.25 -5.25
C LEU A 166 9.23 -12.02 -4.94
N PHE A 167 9.45 -12.44 -3.68
CA PHE A 167 10.67 -13.14 -3.29
C PHE A 167 10.90 -14.39 -4.14
N PRO A 168 9.98 -15.38 -4.18
CA PRO A 168 10.20 -16.58 -4.98
C PRO A 168 10.26 -16.27 -6.49
N ALA A 169 9.53 -15.25 -6.96
CA ALA A 169 9.53 -14.87 -8.37
C ALA A 169 10.87 -14.26 -8.83
N VAL A 170 11.44 -13.35 -8.03
CA VAL A 170 12.74 -12.73 -8.30
C VAL A 170 13.86 -13.77 -8.21
N ALA A 171 13.86 -14.60 -7.17
CA ALA A 171 14.85 -15.67 -7.02
C ALA A 171 14.78 -16.68 -8.19
N GLU A 172 13.58 -17.05 -8.62
CA GLU A 172 13.39 -17.98 -9.73
C GLU A 172 13.82 -17.39 -11.09
N VAL A 173 13.48 -16.13 -11.40
CA VAL A 173 13.91 -15.54 -12.68
C VAL A 173 15.43 -15.36 -12.73
N ALA A 174 16.06 -14.95 -11.62
CA ALA A 174 17.51 -14.84 -11.53
C ALA A 174 18.19 -16.20 -11.71
N ARG A 175 17.64 -17.26 -11.09
CA ARG A 175 18.13 -18.63 -11.25
C ARG A 175 18.05 -19.11 -12.70
N ARG A 176 16.95 -18.82 -13.41
CA ARG A 176 16.77 -19.20 -14.82
C ARG A 176 17.78 -18.53 -15.74
N VAL A 177 18.14 -17.29 -15.46
CA VAL A 177 19.17 -16.54 -16.21
C VAL A 177 20.58 -16.92 -15.76
N GLY A 178 20.75 -17.50 -14.57
CA GLY A 178 22.06 -17.81 -13.98
C GLY A 178 22.75 -16.59 -13.36
N ALA A 179 21.99 -15.57 -12.97
CA ALA A 179 22.51 -14.34 -12.38
C ALA A 179 22.74 -14.50 -10.87
N GLY A 180 23.97 -14.20 -10.42
CA GLY A 180 24.33 -14.14 -8.99
C GLY A 180 23.92 -12.84 -8.30
N SER A 181 23.67 -11.80 -9.08
CA SER A 181 23.29 -10.46 -8.61
C SER A 181 22.19 -9.86 -9.48
N VAL A 182 21.32 -9.05 -8.87
CA VAL A 182 20.19 -8.39 -9.52
C VAL A 182 20.08 -6.91 -9.15
N GLY A 183 19.55 -6.11 -10.06
CA GLY A 183 19.18 -4.72 -9.85
C GLY A 183 17.66 -4.63 -9.97
N LEU A 184 16.98 -4.31 -8.88
CA LEU A 184 15.53 -4.28 -8.85
C LEU A 184 15.04 -2.92 -9.36
N VAL A 185 14.11 -2.94 -10.32
CA VAL A 185 13.45 -1.75 -10.86
C VAL A 185 11.95 -1.86 -10.62
N ASP A 186 11.43 -1.22 -9.58
CA ASP A 186 10.00 -1.28 -9.22
C ASP A 186 9.23 -0.15 -9.90
N VAL A 187 8.08 -0.50 -10.48
CA VAL A 187 7.27 0.39 -11.31
C VAL A 187 5.90 0.61 -10.68
N GLY A 188 5.50 1.87 -10.52
CA GLY A 188 4.12 2.26 -10.18
C GLY A 188 3.73 2.02 -8.72
N ARG A 189 4.72 1.96 -7.82
CA ARG A 189 4.57 1.82 -6.37
C ARG A 189 5.33 2.97 -5.71
N SER A 190 4.65 4.07 -5.44
CA SER A 190 5.29 5.33 -5.08
C SER A 190 6.23 5.29 -3.87
N ALA A 191 6.10 4.36 -2.93
CA ALA A 191 7.03 4.21 -1.80
C ALA A 191 8.18 3.19 -2.02
N GLY A 192 8.16 2.43 -3.11
CA GLY A 192 9.23 1.46 -3.43
C GLY A 192 9.45 0.34 -2.42
N LEU A 193 8.48 0.03 -1.55
CA LEU A 193 8.66 -0.97 -0.47
C LEU A 193 8.84 -2.42 -0.97
N ASN A 194 8.55 -2.70 -2.26
CA ASN A 194 8.92 -3.98 -2.87
C ASN A 194 10.43 -4.12 -3.06
N LEU A 195 11.16 -3.00 -3.17
CA LEU A 195 12.59 -2.99 -3.42
C LEU A 195 13.38 -3.52 -2.23
N THR A 196 12.79 -3.79 -1.07
CA THR A 196 13.46 -4.40 0.09
C THR A 196 13.17 -5.90 0.23
N VAL A 197 12.69 -6.56 -0.84
CA VAL A 197 12.29 -7.98 -0.84
C VAL A 197 13.37 -8.95 -0.37
N ASP A 198 14.64 -8.62 -0.53
CA ASP A 198 15.79 -9.41 -0.04
C ASP A 198 16.03 -9.28 1.47
N ARG A 199 15.34 -8.36 2.16
CA ARG A 199 15.58 -7.99 3.57
C ARG A 199 14.44 -8.34 4.52
N VAL A 200 13.46 -9.14 4.07
CA VAL A 200 12.31 -9.53 4.87
C VAL A 200 12.36 -11.02 5.22
N GLY A 201 11.63 -11.42 6.27
CA GLY A 201 11.30 -12.82 6.53
C GLY A 201 9.90 -13.15 6.04
N ILE A 202 9.72 -14.32 5.45
CA ILE A 202 8.44 -14.78 4.90
C ILE A 202 8.11 -16.15 5.45
N SER A 203 6.88 -16.31 5.94
CA SER A 203 6.32 -17.60 6.35
C SER A 203 5.10 -17.94 5.50
N TYR A 204 4.96 -19.22 5.16
CA TYR A 204 3.83 -19.73 4.40
C TYR A 204 2.99 -20.68 5.24
N SER A 205 1.67 -20.72 5.00
CA SER A 205 0.73 -21.56 5.77
C SER A 205 1.01 -23.07 5.68
N ASN A 206 1.79 -23.51 4.69
CA ASN A 206 2.22 -24.90 4.54
C ASN A 206 3.54 -25.22 5.28
N GLY A 207 4.02 -24.31 6.14
CA GLY A 207 5.22 -24.47 6.95
C GLY A 207 6.53 -24.09 6.26
N GLN A 208 6.50 -23.68 4.98
CA GLN A 208 7.68 -23.16 4.30
C GLN A 208 8.05 -21.76 4.79
N SER A 209 9.33 -21.41 4.74
CA SER A 209 9.83 -20.06 5.02
C SER A 209 10.91 -19.64 4.02
N LEU A 210 11.03 -18.33 3.82
CA LEU A 210 12.01 -17.67 2.95
C LEU A 210 12.54 -16.41 3.62
N GLY A 211 13.70 -15.94 3.16
CA GLY A 211 14.30 -14.68 3.59
C GLY A 211 14.91 -14.71 5.00
N ASP A 212 15.00 -13.55 5.64
CA ASP A 212 15.67 -13.39 6.93
C ASP A 212 14.67 -13.51 8.09
N ALA A 213 14.77 -14.62 8.83
CA ALA A 213 13.98 -14.88 10.03
C ALA A 213 14.23 -13.86 11.17
N ARG A 214 15.29 -13.05 11.09
CA ARG A 214 15.61 -12.00 12.07
C ARG A 214 15.17 -10.61 11.62
N SER A 215 14.62 -10.46 10.42
CA SER A 215 14.13 -9.17 9.95
C SER A 215 12.99 -8.67 10.84
N ALA A 216 12.94 -7.37 11.10
CA ALA A 216 11.79 -6.75 11.77
C ALA A 216 10.52 -6.83 10.91
N VAL A 217 10.67 -7.00 9.60
CA VAL A 217 9.56 -7.22 8.67
C VAL A 217 9.38 -8.72 8.47
N GLN A 218 8.38 -9.28 9.16
CA GLN A 218 7.92 -10.65 8.98
C GLN A 218 6.56 -10.63 8.27
N VAL A 219 6.48 -11.29 7.12
CA VAL A 219 5.26 -11.39 6.31
C VAL A 219 4.78 -12.83 6.29
N SER A 220 3.47 -13.03 6.32
CA SER A 220 2.85 -14.34 6.16
C SER A 220 1.97 -14.38 4.90
N ALA A 221 1.96 -15.51 4.20
CA ALA A 221 1.03 -15.75 3.10
C ALA A 221 0.45 -17.18 3.14
N SER A 222 -0.79 -17.32 2.72
CA SER A 222 -1.44 -18.64 2.61
C SER A 222 -1.11 -19.28 1.27
N VAL A 223 -0.67 -20.53 1.30
CA VAL A 223 -0.50 -21.34 0.09
C VAL A 223 -1.81 -22.03 -0.24
N VAL A 224 -2.25 -21.90 -1.50
CA VAL A 224 -3.48 -22.47 -2.03
C VAL A 224 -3.17 -23.73 -2.82
N GLY A 225 -3.80 -24.84 -2.44
CA GLY A 225 -3.54 -26.16 -3.03
C GLY A 225 -2.26 -26.82 -2.50
N ASP A 226 -1.82 -27.88 -3.17
CA ASP A 226 -0.68 -28.70 -2.75
C ASP A 226 0.66 -28.25 -3.36
N GLY A 227 0.64 -27.18 -4.17
CA GLY A 227 1.83 -26.62 -4.80
C GLY A 227 2.84 -26.12 -3.76
N ARG A 228 4.13 -26.30 -4.05
CA ARG A 228 5.22 -25.83 -3.18
C ARG A 228 5.81 -24.54 -3.73
N VAL A 229 6.06 -23.59 -2.85
CA VAL A 229 6.79 -22.37 -3.23
C VAL A 229 8.28 -22.71 -3.35
N PRO A 230 8.98 -22.34 -4.44
CA PRO A 230 10.41 -22.60 -4.58
C PRO A 230 11.21 -21.94 -3.45
N LEU A 231 12.16 -22.69 -2.89
CA LEU A 231 12.99 -22.25 -1.77
C LEU A 231 14.36 -21.74 -2.21
N HIS A 232 14.42 -21.08 -3.37
CA HIS A 232 15.66 -20.51 -3.89
C HIS A 232 16.11 -19.34 -3.04
N ALA A 233 17.42 -19.24 -2.79
CA ALA A 233 18.00 -18.09 -2.12
C ALA A 233 17.85 -16.84 -3.01
N MET A 234 17.66 -15.70 -2.37
CA MET A 234 17.68 -14.41 -3.07
C MET A 234 19.10 -14.13 -3.58
N PRO A 235 19.30 -13.78 -4.86
CA PRO A 235 20.59 -13.28 -5.36
C PRO A 235 20.99 -11.98 -4.64
N GLU A 236 22.25 -11.58 -4.76
CA GLU A 236 22.69 -10.28 -4.24
C GLU A 236 21.91 -9.16 -4.92
N VAL A 237 21.24 -8.29 -4.14
CA VAL A 237 20.60 -7.11 -4.70
C VAL A 237 21.56 -5.93 -4.68
N ALA A 238 22.19 -5.67 -5.83
CA ALA A 238 23.25 -4.67 -5.98
C ALA A 238 22.73 -3.28 -6.37
N ALA A 239 21.50 -3.17 -6.88
CA ALA A 239 20.89 -1.89 -7.24
C ALA A 239 19.38 -1.88 -6.98
N ARG A 240 18.83 -0.70 -6.67
CA ARG A 240 17.41 -0.48 -6.40
C ARG A 240 16.98 0.81 -7.08
N VAL A 241 15.96 0.73 -7.92
CA VAL A 241 15.47 1.84 -8.72
C VAL A 241 13.96 1.89 -8.59
N LEU A 242 13.43 3.04 -8.22
CA LEU A 242 12.00 3.28 -8.14
C LEU A 242 11.55 4.18 -9.29
N VAL A 243 10.59 3.70 -10.08
CA VAL A 243 9.95 4.45 -11.16
C VAL A 243 8.50 4.74 -10.80
N ASP A 244 8.18 6.02 -10.62
CA ASP A 244 6.80 6.48 -10.44
C ASP A 244 6.63 7.90 -10.99
N VAL A 245 5.39 8.30 -11.28
CA VAL A 245 5.07 9.69 -11.65
C VAL A 245 5.21 10.64 -10.46
N ASP A 246 5.02 10.11 -9.26
CA ASP A 246 5.07 10.81 -8.00
C ASP A 246 5.72 9.93 -6.90
N PRO A 247 7.03 9.63 -7.04
CA PRO A 247 7.77 8.83 -6.08
C PRO A 247 7.85 9.57 -4.74
N ILE A 248 7.81 8.78 -3.67
CA ILE A 248 7.93 9.17 -2.28
C ILE A 248 9.36 8.87 -1.86
N ASP A 249 10.08 9.90 -1.42
CA ASP A 249 11.36 9.74 -0.76
C ASP A 249 11.12 9.36 0.71
N VAL A 250 11.19 8.06 0.98
CA VAL A 250 10.97 7.51 2.32
C VAL A 250 12.07 7.89 3.33
N ILE A 251 13.19 8.46 2.87
CA ILE A 251 14.24 9.00 3.74
C ILE A 251 13.83 10.37 4.28
N GLU A 252 13.03 11.11 3.53
CA GLU A 252 12.47 12.39 3.98
C GLU A 252 11.42 12.14 5.07
N VAL A 253 11.77 12.51 6.30
CA VAL A 253 10.97 12.28 7.52
C VAL A 253 9.53 12.76 7.36
N ASP A 254 9.33 13.87 6.65
CA ASP A 254 8.01 14.44 6.41
C ASP A 254 7.15 13.59 5.44
N GLU A 255 7.76 13.01 4.42
CA GLU A 255 7.09 12.12 3.47
C GLU A 255 6.77 10.75 4.09
N ALA A 256 7.74 10.19 4.82
CA ALA A 256 7.55 8.96 5.60
C ALA A 256 6.40 9.12 6.62
N ARG A 257 6.37 10.25 7.35
CA ARG A 257 5.27 10.57 8.29
C ARG A 257 3.92 10.67 7.59
N TRP A 258 3.87 11.28 6.41
CA TRP A 258 2.61 11.33 5.66
C TRP A 258 2.14 9.95 5.20
N LEU A 259 3.06 9.09 4.80
CA LEU A 259 2.73 7.73 4.41
C LEU A 259 2.14 6.94 5.58
N LEU A 260 2.71 7.08 6.79
CA LEU A 260 2.14 6.53 8.03
C LEU A 260 0.76 7.12 8.32
N ALA A 261 0.60 8.44 8.18
CA ALA A 261 -0.66 9.13 8.44
C ALA A 261 -1.81 8.69 7.51
N CYS A 262 -1.49 8.18 6.32
CA CYS A 262 -2.47 7.62 5.39
C CYS A 262 -3.05 6.28 5.87
N VAL A 263 -2.40 5.60 6.81
CA VAL A 263 -2.93 4.41 7.48
C VAL A 263 -3.81 4.85 8.66
N PRO A 264 -5.01 4.28 8.83
CA PRO A 264 -5.82 4.59 10.01
C PRO A 264 -5.10 4.22 11.31
N PRO A 265 -5.17 5.08 12.34
CA PRO A 265 -4.38 4.95 13.57
C PRO A 265 -4.76 3.76 14.45
N ASP A 266 -5.94 3.18 14.26
CA ASP A 266 -6.40 1.96 14.92
C ASP A 266 -5.93 0.67 14.21
N GLN A 267 -5.31 0.77 13.02
CA GLN A 267 -4.65 -0.38 12.35
C GLN A 267 -3.21 -0.56 12.84
N VAL A 268 -3.05 -0.82 14.14
CA VAL A 268 -1.74 -0.81 14.84
C VAL A 268 -0.74 -1.78 14.22
N GLN A 269 -1.15 -2.99 13.84
CA GLN A 269 -0.27 -4.00 13.24
C GLN A 269 0.19 -3.57 11.84
N ARG A 270 -0.70 -2.91 11.08
CA ARG A 270 -0.38 -2.39 9.75
C ARG A 270 0.57 -1.20 9.83
N LEU A 271 0.40 -0.31 10.81
CA LEU A 271 1.31 0.79 11.09
C LEU A 271 2.69 0.27 11.48
N ALA A 272 2.78 -0.63 12.47
CA ALA A 272 4.05 -1.20 12.91
C ALA A 272 4.80 -1.92 11.77
N ARG A 273 4.07 -2.63 10.89
CA ARG A 273 4.66 -3.23 9.69
C ARG A 273 5.18 -2.17 8.73
N LEU A 274 4.42 -1.11 8.47
CA LEU A 274 4.83 -0.04 7.57
C LEU A 274 6.05 0.72 8.10
N GLU A 275 6.12 0.99 9.41
CA GLU A 275 7.31 1.57 10.06
C GLU A 275 8.55 0.68 9.87
N ALA A 276 8.40 -0.64 10.06
CA ALA A 276 9.48 -1.58 9.84
C ALA A 276 9.91 -1.66 8.36
N GLU A 277 8.96 -1.63 7.41
CA GLU A 277 9.24 -1.60 5.97
C GLU A 277 9.97 -0.30 5.58
N LEU A 278 9.57 0.84 6.16
CA LEU A 278 10.25 2.12 5.94
C LEU A 278 11.68 2.12 6.48
N ALA A 279 11.91 1.55 7.67
CA ALA A 279 13.26 1.41 8.23
C ALA A 279 14.17 0.54 7.34
N LEU A 280 13.64 -0.53 6.72
CA LEU A 280 14.40 -1.33 5.76
C LEU A 280 14.74 -0.54 4.48
N ALA A 281 13.81 0.30 4.01
CA ALA A 281 13.99 1.12 2.81
C ALA A 281 14.97 2.28 3.07
N GLU A 282 14.92 2.92 4.23
CA GLU A 282 15.91 3.92 4.67
C GLU A 282 17.33 3.33 4.72
N ALA A 283 17.47 2.08 5.18
CA ALA A 283 18.76 1.37 5.20
C ALA A 283 19.23 0.87 3.82
N ALA A 284 18.43 1.02 2.76
CA ALA A 284 18.75 0.67 1.37
C ALA A 284 18.01 1.59 0.40
N PRO A 285 18.39 2.88 0.36
CA PRO A 285 17.63 3.86 -0.39
C PRO A 285 17.69 3.59 -1.89
N PRO A 286 16.55 3.60 -2.60
CA PRO A 286 16.53 3.43 -4.04
C PRO A 286 16.90 4.72 -4.77
N VAL A 287 17.39 4.59 -6.00
CA VAL A 287 17.44 5.71 -6.95
C VAL A 287 16.01 6.04 -7.38
N LEU A 288 15.59 7.29 -7.18
CA LEU A 288 14.26 7.76 -7.55
C LEU A 288 14.26 8.31 -8.98
N VAL A 289 13.46 7.70 -9.85
CA VAL A 289 13.26 8.13 -11.24
C VAL A 289 11.83 8.61 -11.40
N ARG A 290 11.65 9.92 -11.45
CA ARG A 290 10.33 10.55 -11.60
C ARG A 290 9.93 10.64 -13.08
N GLY A 291 8.81 10.02 -13.44
CA GLY A 291 8.24 10.14 -14.78
C GLY A 291 7.22 9.06 -15.12
N GLY A 292 6.58 9.22 -16.29
CA GLY A 292 5.74 8.16 -16.83
C GLY A 292 6.59 6.94 -17.18
N VAL A 293 6.19 5.75 -16.74
CA VAL A 293 7.02 4.53 -16.89
C VAL A 293 7.49 4.31 -18.32
N VAL A 294 6.65 4.52 -19.34
CA VAL A 294 7.01 4.30 -20.75
C VAL A 294 8.14 5.24 -21.22
N ASP A 295 8.24 6.41 -20.60
CA ASP A 295 9.20 7.44 -20.99
C ASP A 295 10.54 7.23 -20.30
N VAL A 296 10.54 6.86 -19.02
CA VAL A 296 11.74 6.81 -18.17
C VAL A 296 12.29 5.41 -17.91
N LEU A 297 11.58 4.35 -18.30
CA LEU A 297 12.04 2.97 -18.08
C LEU A 297 13.43 2.67 -18.67
N PRO A 298 13.79 3.14 -19.89
CA PRO A 298 15.13 2.93 -20.42
C PRO A 298 16.24 3.51 -19.51
N ASP A 299 16.02 4.71 -18.98
CA ASP A 299 16.97 5.38 -18.07
C ASP A 299 17.04 4.68 -16.71
N ALA A 300 15.89 4.21 -16.21
CA ALA A 300 15.83 3.43 -14.99
C ALA A 300 16.62 2.11 -15.10
N ILE A 301 16.48 1.38 -16.22
CA ILE A 301 17.25 0.16 -16.47
C ILE A 301 18.75 0.49 -16.62
N ALA A 302 19.08 1.59 -17.29
CA ALA A 302 20.47 2.03 -17.46
C ALA A 302 21.16 2.44 -16.14
N SER A 303 20.40 2.75 -15.09
CA SER A 303 20.95 3.02 -13.75
C SER A 303 21.40 1.76 -12.99
N VAL A 304 21.04 0.56 -13.50
CA VAL A 304 21.54 -0.71 -12.96
C VAL A 304 22.95 -0.99 -13.52
N PRO A 305 23.97 -1.30 -12.68
CA PRO A 305 25.33 -1.61 -13.14
C PRO A 305 25.37 -2.64 -14.27
N ASP A 306 26.32 -2.54 -15.20
CA ASP A 306 26.35 -3.35 -16.43
C ASP A 306 26.54 -4.86 -16.19
N ASP A 307 27.27 -5.24 -15.14
CA ASP A 307 27.44 -6.61 -14.65
C ASP A 307 26.23 -7.11 -13.83
N VAL A 308 25.26 -6.22 -13.63
CA VAL A 308 23.93 -6.39 -13.03
C VAL A 308 23.07 -7.47 -13.75
N LEU A 309 21.99 -8.07 -13.21
CA LEU A 309 20.79 -8.38 -14.03
C LEU A 309 19.68 -7.40 -13.67
N PRO A 310 19.18 -6.55 -14.59
CA PRO A 310 18.02 -5.70 -14.30
C PRO A 310 16.78 -6.58 -14.23
N VAL A 311 16.08 -6.52 -13.09
CA VAL A 311 14.80 -7.19 -12.85
C VAL A 311 13.74 -6.11 -12.69
N VAL A 312 12.94 -5.89 -13.74
CA VAL A 312 11.81 -4.97 -13.71
C VAL A 312 10.64 -5.65 -13.00
N ILE A 313 10.02 -4.96 -12.05
CA ILE A 313 8.92 -5.46 -11.23
C ILE A 313 7.67 -4.62 -11.51
N THR A 314 6.54 -5.29 -11.77
CA THR A 314 5.24 -4.65 -11.89
C THR A 314 4.22 -5.34 -10.99
N THR A 315 3.67 -4.61 -10.00
CA THR A 315 2.61 -5.14 -9.11
C THR A 315 1.33 -4.31 -9.22
N TRP A 316 0.36 -4.78 -10.01
CA TRP A 316 -0.86 -4.05 -10.40
C TRP A 316 -0.63 -2.67 -11.05
N ALA A 317 0.59 -2.39 -11.48
CA ALA A 317 1.00 -1.10 -12.02
C ALA A 317 0.49 -0.92 -13.46
N LEU A 318 0.55 -1.99 -14.26
CA LEU A 318 0.15 -1.94 -15.68
C LEU A 318 -1.35 -1.71 -15.85
N SER A 319 -2.16 -1.99 -14.83
CA SER A 319 -3.59 -1.66 -14.83
C SER A 319 -3.87 -0.15 -14.97
N GLY A 320 -2.92 0.70 -14.55
CA GLY A 320 -2.99 2.16 -14.71
C GLY A 320 -2.67 2.65 -16.11
N LEU A 321 -2.10 1.80 -16.97
CA LEU A 321 -1.86 2.09 -18.38
C LEU A 321 -3.04 1.58 -19.22
N ASP A 322 -3.33 2.29 -20.31
CA ASP A 322 -4.19 1.77 -21.37
C ASP A 322 -3.47 0.69 -22.19
N LEU A 323 -4.16 0.08 -23.15
CA LEU A 323 -3.58 -1.02 -23.94
C LEU A 323 -2.33 -0.57 -24.71
N GLU A 324 -2.36 0.62 -25.29
CA GLU A 324 -1.23 1.17 -26.03
C GLU A 324 -0.02 1.40 -25.10
N GLY A 325 -0.23 1.98 -23.92
CA GLY A 325 0.81 2.17 -22.91
C GLY A 325 1.43 0.86 -22.45
N ARG A 326 0.64 -0.21 -22.29
CA ARG A 326 1.15 -1.55 -21.93
C ARG A 326 2.01 -2.16 -23.04
N LEU A 327 1.60 -2.00 -24.31
CA LEU A 327 2.38 -2.46 -25.45
C LEU A 327 3.68 -1.65 -25.61
N ARG A 328 3.63 -0.34 -25.40
CA ARG A 328 4.84 0.50 -25.39
C ARG A 328 5.77 0.13 -24.24
N PHE A 329 5.25 -0.18 -23.05
CA PHE A 329 6.05 -0.70 -21.94
C PHE A 329 6.80 -1.98 -22.34
N LEU A 330 6.11 -2.92 -22.99
CA LEU A 330 6.74 -4.14 -23.51
C LEU A 330 7.86 -3.82 -24.53
N GLN A 331 7.60 -2.88 -25.44
CA GLN A 331 8.60 -2.41 -26.40
C GLN A 331 9.83 -1.79 -25.71
N ARG A 332 9.64 -1.02 -24.62
CA ARG A 332 10.77 -0.46 -23.86
C ARG A 332 11.65 -1.52 -23.20
N LEU A 333 11.04 -2.60 -22.70
CA LEU A 333 11.81 -3.74 -22.17
C LEU A 333 12.63 -4.41 -23.27
N ASP A 334 12.03 -4.63 -24.45
CA ASP A 334 12.71 -5.22 -25.60
C ASP A 334 13.86 -4.34 -26.12
N GLU A 335 13.63 -3.03 -26.23
CA GLU A 335 14.66 -2.06 -26.61
C GLU A 335 15.84 -2.07 -25.63
N ALA A 336 15.58 -2.13 -24.32
CA ALA A 336 16.62 -2.23 -23.30
C ALA A 336 17.39 -3.56 -23.39
N ALA A 337 16.71 -4.64 -23.77
CA ALA A 337 17.28 -5.97 -23.88
C ALA A 337 18.27 -6.15 -25.06
N THR A 338 18.37 -5.16 -25.94
CA THR A 338 19.35 -5.15 -27.04
C THR A 338 20.79 -5.03 -26.57
N ARG A 339 21.04 -4.48 -25.38
CA ARG A 339 22.39 -4.29 -24.81
C ARG A 339 22.81 -5.40 -23.85
N ARG A 340 21.84 -5.97 -23.14
CA ARG A 340 22.02 -6.96 -22.07
C ARG A 340 20.68 -7.64 -21.78
N PRO A 341 20.64 -8.87 -21.23
CA PRO A 341 19.39 -9.47 -20.80
C PRO A 341 18.65 -8.59 -19.79
N VAL A 342 17.31 -8.55 -19.90
CA VAL A 342 16.44 -7.87 -18.93
C VAL A 342 15.39 -8.88 -18.45
N ALA A 343 15.28 -9.04 -17.14
CA ALA A 343 14.25 -9.86 -16.53
C ALA A 343 13.04 -9.00 -16.15
N TRP A 344 11.85 -9.61 -16.20
CA TRP A 344 10.59 -8.98 -15.80
C TRP A 344 9.80 -9.92 -14.90
N VAL A 345 9.52 -9.47 -13.68
CA VAL A 345 8.61 -10.10 -12.72
C VAL A 345 7.29 -9.34 -12.73
N SER A 346 6.24 -10.01 -13.20
CA SER A 346 4.89 -9.45 -13.30
C SER A 346 3.96 -10.07 -12.27
N VAL A 347 3.31 -9.25 -11.46
CA VAL A 347 2.17 -9.63 -10.61
C VAL A 347 0.99 -8.75 -10.99
N GLU A 348 0.21 -9.22 -11.96
CA GLU A 348 -0.79 -8.39 -12.64
C GLU A 348 -2.10 -9.15 -12.79
N GLY A 349 -3.21 -8.41 -12.92
CA GLY A 349 -4.52 -9.01 -13.19
C GLY A 349 -4.49 -9.86 -14.46
N VAL A 350 -5.32 -10.90 -14.52
CA VAL A 350 -5.37 -11.83 -15.67
C VAL A 350 -5.53 -11.06 -16.98
N GLY A 351 -4.57 -11.22 -17.90
CA GLY A 351 -4.57 -10.58 -19.22
C GLY A 351 -4.22 -9.08 -19.22
N VAL A 352 -3.71 -8.53 -18.11
CA VAL A 352 -3.21 -7.15 -18.02
C VAL A 352 -1.79 -7.04 -18.57
N ALA A 353 -0.88 -7.92 -18.16
CA ALA A 353 0.50 -7.98 -18.62
C ALA A 353 0.59 -8.54 -20.05
N PRO A 354 0.99 -7.74 -21.06
CA PRO A 354 1.10 -8.23 -22.44
C PRO A 354 2.16 -9.32 -22.58
N GLY A 355 1.87 -10.35 -23.37
CA GLY A 355 2.81 -11.47 -23.62
C GLY A 355 2.89 -12.51 -22.50
N MET A 356 2.38 -12.22 -21.30
CA MET A 356 2.37 -13.17 -20.18
C MET A 356 1.26 -14.22 -20.35
N PRO A 357 1.57 -15.53 -20.27
CA PRO A 357 0.55 -16.57 -20.24
C PRO A 357 -0.41 -16.41 -19.06
N THR A 358 -1.63 -16.93 -19.20
CA THR A 358 -2.68 -16.79 -18.17
C THR A 358 -3.20 -18.11 -17.62
N PHE A 359 -2.55 -19.24 -17.90
CA PHE A 359 -3.08 -20.59 -17.62
C PHE A 359 -4.48 -20.88 -18.23
N GLY A 360 -4.90 -20.09 -19.23
CA GLY A 360 -6.26 -20.16 -19.78
C GLY A 360 -7.32 -19.42 -18.94
N ASP A 361 -6.91 -18.73 -17.88
CA ASP A 361 -7.82 -17.96 -17.03
C ASP A 361 -8.41 -16.76 -17.78
N ARG A 362 -9.62 -16.38 -17.38
CA ARG A 362 -10.35 -15.24 -17.96
C ARG A 362 -10.01 -13.95 -17.23
N ARG A 363 -10.22 -12.82 -17.92
CA ARG A 363 -10.12 -11.51 -17.27
C ARG A 363 -11.13 -11.41 -16.12
N ALA A 364 -10.79 -10.65 -15.09
CA ALA A 364 -11.61 -10.45 -13.89
C ALA A 364 -11.90 -11.74 -13.08
N SER A 365 -11.02 -12.75 -13.12
CA SER A 365 -11.13 -13.98 -12.33
C SER A 365 -10.86 -13.84 -10.82
N GLY A 366 -10.84 -12.62 -10.27
CA GLY A 366 -10.61 -12.37 -8.84
C GLY A 366 -9.20 -12.67 -8.33
N HIS A 367 -8.25 -12.95 -9.22
CA HIS A 367 -6.85 -13.23 -8.91
C HIS A 367 -5.91 -12.58 -9.93
N SER A 368 -4.63 -12.61 -9.62
CA SER A 368 -3.54 -12.10 -10.46
C SER A 368 -2.60 -13.22 -10.85
N ILE A 369 -1.92 -13.05 -11.98
CA ILE A 369 -0.91 -13.99 -12.47
C ILE A 369 0.46 -13.54 -11.97
N ILE A 370 1.23 -14.48 -11.43
CA ILE A 370 2.66 -14.34 -11.18
C ILE A 370 3.36 -14.83 -12.45
N GLY A 371 3.96 -13.91 -13.20
CA GLY A 371 4.62 -14.16 -14.47
C GLY A 371 6.09 -13.79 -14.43
N LEU A 372 6.92 -14.58 -15.10
CA LEU A 372 8.35 -14.35 -15.29
C LEU A 372 8.63 -14.20 -16.79
N GLY A 373 9.30 -13.12 -17.15
CA GLY A 373 9.75 -12.82 -18.50
C GLY A 373 11.25 -12.62 -18.52
N VAL A 374 11.91 -13.14 -19.54
CA VAL A 374 13.31 -12.81 -19.85
C VAL A 374 13.37 -12.31 -21.28
N PHE A 375 13.91 -11.11 -21.47
CA PHE A 375 14.14 -10.50 -22.77
C PHE A 375 15.60 -10.70 -23.16
N GLU A 376 15.82 -11.34 -24.31
CA GLU A 376 17.13 -11.55 -24.92
C GLU A 376 17.02 -11.33 -26.44
N HIS A 377 17.85 -10.45 -27.00
CA HIS A 377 18.04 -10.28 -28.45
C HIS A 377 16.73 -10.32 -29.28
N ALA A 378 15.78 -9.43 -28.98
CA ALA A 378 14.47 -9.34 -29.66
C ALA A 378 13.55 -10.57 -29.47
N SER A 379 13.74 -11.33 -28.39
CA SER A 379 12.84 -12.42 -27.99
C SER A 379 12.43 -12.29 -26.52
N LEU A 380 11.16 -12.60 -26.24
CA LEU A 380 10.62 -12.69 -24.89
C LEU A 380 10.31 -14.15 -24.57
N GLN A 381 10.99 -14.69 -23.56
CA GLN A 381 10.63 -15.96 -22.92
C GLN A 381 9.73 -15.67 -21.72
N ALA A 382 8.42 -15.73 -21.92
CA ALA A 382 7.43 -15.48 -20.87
C ALA A 382 6.78 -16.77 -20.37
N THR A 383 6.68 -16.89 -19.05
CA THR A 383 6.05 -18.03 -18.36
C THR A 383 5.17 -17.53 -17.24
N ALA A 384 4.01 -18.14 -17.05
CA ALA A 384 3.25 -17.99 -15.82
C ALA A 384 3.70 -19.06 -14.83
N VAL A 385 4.01 -18.65 -13.60
CA VAL A 385 4.51 -19.56 -12.55
C VAL A 385 3.53 -19.74 -11.40
N GLY A 386 2.53 -18.88 -11.29
CA GLY A 386 1.54 -19.01 -10.24
C GLY A 386 0.41 -18.01 -10.31
N ARG A 387 -0.46 -18.08 -9.31
CA ARG A 387 -1.58 -17.17 -9.09
C ARG A 387 -1.47 -16.55 -7.71
N CYS A 388 -1.99 -15.35 -7.53
CA CYS A 388 -2.18 -14.78 -6.20
C CYS A 388 -3.53 -14.07 -6.02
N TRP A 389 -4.01 -14.07 -4.79
CA TRP A 389 -5.24 -13.41 -4.35
C TRP A 389 -4.93 -12.44 -3.22
N LEU A 390 -5.90 -11.58 -2.89
CA LEU A 390 -5.80 -10.65 -1.75
C LEU A 390 -4.47 -9.89 -1.75
N ARG A 391 -4.09 -9.39 -2.93
CA ARG A 391 -2.83 -8.65 -3.15
C ARG A 391 -1.58 -9.39 -2.66
N GLY A 392 -1.54 -10.71 -2.79
CA GLY A 392 -0.37 -11.53 -2.45
C GLY A 392 -0.39 -12.14 -1.05
N GLU A 393 -1.46 -11.93 -0.26
CA GLU A 393 -1.65 -12.64 1.01
C GLU A 393 -1.99 -14.12 0.81
N MET A 394 -2.40 -14.51 -0.40
CA MET A 394 -2.57 -15.91 -0.78
C MET A 394 -1.95 -16.16 -2.15
N LEU A 395 -1.31 -17.31 -2.34
CA LEU A 395 -0.71 -17.70 -3.61
C LEU A 395 -0.81 -19.20 -3.89
N ALA A 396 -0.80 -19.56 -5.16
CA ALA A 396 -0.59 -20.91 -5.65
C ALA A 396 0.61 -20.87 -6.58
N TRP A 397 1.65 -21.65 -6.28
CA TRP A 397 2.75 -21.88 -7.21
C TRP A 397 2.42 -23.09 -8.09
N LEU A 398 2.50 -22.92 -9.40
CA LEU A 398 1.97 -23.85 -10.40
C LEU A 398 3.02 -24.30 -11.41
N ALA A 399 4.20 -23.67 -11.44
CA ALA A 399 5.30 -24.17 -12.23
C ALA A 399 5.90 -25.43 -11.57
N ASP A 400 6.26 -26.40 -12.40
CA ASP A 400 6.98 -27.59 -11.96
C ASP A 400 8.28 -27.17 -11.26
N SER A 401 8.48 -27.65 -10.04
CA SER A 401 9.60 -27.30 -9.15
C SER A 401 10.84 -28.14 -9.39
#